data_AF-A0A7R9BAF6-F1
#
_entry.id   AF-A0A7R9BAF6-F1
#
_cell.length_a   1.000
_cell.length_b   1.000
_cell.length_c   1.000
_cell.angle_alpha   90.00
_cell.angle_beta   90.00
_cell.angle_gamma   90.00
#
_symmetry.space_group_name_H-M   'P 1'
#
loop_
_entity.id
_entity.type
_entity.pdbx_description
1 polymer ?
#
loop_
_entity_poly.entity_id
_entity_poly.type
_entity_poly.pdbx_seq_one_letter_code
_entity_poly.pdbx_strand_id
1 'polypeptide(L)'
;MGRKAISDMLTICKGTANNADSEELRSRTLHSGHDVAVQYRELLQTILHTLSRPGGASDAKQSLPPISRRIAQCLTELVASAELLKGTDWVDPDDPTVIAENELLGAAASIDAAAKKLASLRPRRSIQ
;
A
#
# COMPACT_ATOMS: atom_id res chain seq x y z
N MET A 1 1.73 7.20 -19.46
CA MET A 1 0.90 6.71 -18.34
C MET A 1 1.22 5.25 -18.01
N GLY A 2 0.91 4.28 -18.87
CA GLY A 2 1.06 2.83 -18.59
C GLY A 2 2.45 2.33 -18.15
N ARG A 3 3.51 2.68 -18.90
CA ARG A 3 4.89 2.29 -18.58
C ARG A 3 5.31 2.69 -17.17
N LYS A 4 5.03 3.94 -16.78
CA LYS A 4 5.37 4.47 -15.45
C LYS A 4 4.59 3.72 -14.38
N ALA A 5 3.28 3.52 -14.56
CA ALA A 5 2.44 2.81 -13.59
C ALA A 5 2.96 1.38 -13.28
N ILE A 6 3.34 0.61 -14.31
CA ILE A 6 3.91 -0.74 -14.09
C ILE A 6 5.30 -0.67 -13.44
N SER A 7 6.15 0.27 -13.85
CA SER A 7 7.48 0.45 -13.26
C SER A 7 7.38 0.81 -11.78
N ASP A 8 6.49 1.75 -11.43
CA ASP A 8 6.26 2.18 -10.06
C ASP A 8 5.71 1.01 -9.23
N MET A 9 4.71 0.28 -9.76
CA MET A 9 4.14 -0.91 -9.11
C MET A 9 5.19 -1.99 -8.84
N LEU A 10 6.05 -2.33 -9.80
CA LEU A 10 7.10 -3.34 -9.61
C LEU A 10 8.15 -2.88 -8.59
N THR A 11 8.49 -1.59 -8.60
CA THR A 11 9.41 -1.00 -7.61
C THR A 11 8.83 -1.11 -6.21
N ILE A 12 7.53 -0.80 -6.06
CA ILE A 12 6.80 -0.92 -4.79
C ILE A 12 6.76 -2.39 -4.35
N CYS A 13 6.36 -3.32 -5.22
CA CYS A 13 6.31 -4.76 -4.89
C CYS A 13 7.66 -5.27 -4.39
N LYS A 14 8.77 -4.87 -5.03
CA LYS A 14 10.11 -5.24 -4.60
C LYS A 14 10.46 -4.64 -3.23
N GLY A 15 10.14 -3.37 -3.02
CA GLY A 15 10.37 -2.66 -1.77
C GLY A 15 9.59 -3.28 -0.60
N THR A 16 8.30 -3.56 -0.79
CA THR A 16 7.44 -4.12 0.25
C THR A 16 7.77 -5.59 0.52
N ALA A 17 8.07 -6.38 -0.51
CA ALA A 17 8.46 -7.79 -0.34
C ALA A 17 9.74 -7.95 0.52
N ASN A 18 10.68 -6.99 0.45
CA ASN A 18 11.87 -7.01 1.31
C ASN A 18 11.56 -6.80 2.80
N ASN A 19 10.39 -6.27 3.13
CA ASN A 19 9.92 -6.05 4.50
C ASN A 19 8.89 -7.11 4.93
N ALA A 20 8.69 -8.17 4.13
CA ALA A 20 7.72 -9.20 4.46
C ALA A 20 8.21 -10.05 5.66
N ASP A 21 7.27 -10.38 6.56
CA ASP A 21 7.56 -11.17 7.77
C ASP A 21 7.92 -12.63 7.48
N SER A 22 7.66 -13.12 6.27
CA SER A 22 7.98 -14.48 5.86
C SER A 22 8.48 -14.56 4.42
N GLU A 23 9.31 -15.57 4.16
CA GLU A 23 9.80 -15.89 2.81
C GLU A 23 8.65 -16.24 1.86
N GLU A 24 7.59 -16.89 2.37
CA GLU A 24 6.39 -17.20 1.62
C GLU A 24 5.67 -15.92 1.16
N LEU A 25 5.45 -14.96 2.06
CA LEU A 25 4.78 -13.70 1.74
C LEU A 25 5.64 -12.83 0.82
N ARG A 26 6.96 -12.84 1.01
CA ARG A 26 7.93 -12.22 0.08
C ARG A 26 7.76 -12.79 -1.32
N SER A 27 7.84 -14.12 -1.44
CA SER A 27 7.70 -14.82 -2.72
C SER A 27 6.34 -14.52 -3.37
N ARG A 28 5.25 -14.64 -2.61
CA ARG A 28 3.89 -14.36 -3.09
C ARG A 28 3.75 -12.94 -3.64
N THR A 29 4.26 -11.94 -2.93
CA THR A 29 4.21 -10.52 -3.35
C THR A 29 4.96 -10.31 -4.68
N LEU A 30 6.17 -10.87 -4.79
CA LEU A 30 6.96 -10.78 -6.02
C LEU A 30 6.28 -11.48 -7.20
N HIS A 31 5.70 -12.66 -6.98
CA HIS A 31 4.97 -13.40 -8.00
C HIS A 31 3.72 -12.65 -8.47
N SER A 32 2.88 -12.17 -7.55
CA SER A 32 1.68 -11.40 -7.93
C SER A 32 2.03 -10.12 -8.71
N GLY A 33 3.08 -9.39 -8.31
CA GLY A 33 3.56 -8.22 -9.06
C GLY A 33 4.08 -8.57 -10.46
N HIS A 34 4.82 -9.68 -10.59
CA HIS A 34 5.28 -10.21 -11.87
C HIS A 34 4.10 -10.57 -12.78
N ASP A 35 3.09 -11.24 -12.26
CA ASP A 35 1.94 -11.70 -13.06
C ASP A 35 1.12 -10.53 -13.61
N VAL A 36 0.92 -9.47 -12.81
CA VAL A 36 0.33 -8.21 -13.31
C VAL A 36 1.15 -7.65 -14.48
N ALA A 37 2.47 -7.63 -14.37
CA ALA A 37 3.35 -7.12 -15.42
C ALA A 37 3.32 -7.99 -16.69
N VAL A 38 3.22 -9.32 -16.56
CA VAL A 38 3.06 -10.24 -17.69
C VAL A 38 1.74 -10.01 -18.41
N GLN A 39 0.62 -9.92 -17.68
CA GLN A 39 -0.69 -9.66 -18.31
C GLN A 39 -0.74 -8.27 -18.95
N TYR A 40 -0.07 -7.27 -18.36
CA TYR A 40 0.06 -5.96 -18.97
C TYR A 40 0.90 -5.98 -20.25
N ARG A 41 1.98 -6.77 -20.29
CA ARG A 41 2.78 -6.96 -21.51
C ARG A 41 1.94 -7.61 -22.62
N GLU A 42 1.17 -8.64 -22.28
CA GLU A 42 0.25 -9.30 -23.21
C GLU A 42 -0.77 -8.30 -23.80
N LEU A 43 -1.31 -7.40 -22.96
CA LEU A 43 -2.19 -6.32 -23.42
C LEU A 43 -1.49 -5.44 -24.46
N LEU A 44 -0.26 -4.99 -24.19
CA LEU A 44 0.49 -4.14 -25.11
C LEU A 44 0.81 -4.85 -26.43
N GLN A 45 1.19 -6.13 -26.37
CA GLN A 45 1.44 -6.95 -27.56
C GLN A 45 0.18 -7.13 -28.40
N THR A 46 -0.96 -7.35 -27.75
CA THR A 46 -2.26 -7.46 -28.43
C THR A 46 -2.67 -6.15 -29.08
N ILE A 47 -2.55 -5.02 -28.37
CA ILE A 47 -2.82 -3.69 -28.92
C ILE A 47 -1.95 -3.44 -30.16
N LEU A 48 -0.65 -3.72 -30.08
CA LEU A 48 0.27 -3.54 -31.21
C LEU A 48 -0.14 -4.40 -32.41
N HIS A 49 -0.44 -5.69 -32.19
CA HIS A 49 -0.89 -6.58 -33.26
C HIS A 49 -2.15 -6.06 -33.93
N THR A 50 -3.12 -5.64 -33.12
CA THR A 50 -4.40 -5.14 -33.60
C THR A 50 -4.27 -3.83 -34.39
N LEU A 51 -3.43 -2.89 -33.95
CA LEU A 51 -3.18 -1.64 -34.66
C LEU A 51 -2.40 -1.83 -35.97
N SER A 52 -1.66 -2.94 -36.10
CA SER A 52 -0.82 -3.22 -37.27
C SER A 52 -1.57 -3.90 -38.42
N ARG A 53 -2.86 -4.28 -38.25
CA ARG A 53 -3.66 -4.97 -39.27
C ARG A 53 -4.81 -4.09 -39.80
N PRO A 54 -5.05 -4.09 -41.13
CA PRO A 54 -6.28 -3.52 -41.69
C PRO A 54 -7.51 -4.22 -41.09
N GLY A 55 -8.47 -3.45 -40.58
CA GLY A 55 -9.67 -3.98 -39.92
C GLY A 55 -9.50 -4.35 -38.43
N GLY A 56 -8.34 -4.10 -37.82
CA GLY A 56 -8.09 -4.50 -36.42
C GLY A 56 -9.06 -3.92 -35.37
N ALA A 57 -9.78 -2.83 -35.67
CA ALA A 57 -10.74 -2.26 -34.74
C ALA A 57 -11.86 -3.23 -34.32
N SER A 58 -12.27 -4.19 -35.17
CA SER A 58 -13.24 -5.23 -34.79
C SER A 58 -12.62 -6.29 -33.88
N ASP A 59 -11.38 -6.70 -34.17
CA ASP A 59 -10.64 -7.70 -33.40
C ASP A 59 -10.30 -7.18 -32.00
N ALA A 60 -9.97 -5.89 -31.88
CA ALA A 60 -9.69 -5.23 -30.59
C ALA A 60 -10.84 -5.39 -29.59
N LYS A 61 -12.08 -5.23 -30.08
CA LYS A 61 -13.28 -5.27 -29.24
C LYS A 61 -13.52 -6.65 -28.64
N GLN A 62 -12.99 -7.71 -29.26
CA GLN A 62 -13.13 -9.07 -28.77
C GLN A 62 -11.92 -9.53 -27.95
N SER A 63 -10.69 -9.14 -28.36
CA SER A 63 -9.45 -9.64 -27.75
C SER A 63 -9.03 -8.92 -26.46
N LEU A 64 -9.31 -7.62 -26.35
CA LEU A 64 -8.87 -6.81 -25.21
C LEU A 64 -9.65 -7.06 -23.90
N PRO A 65 -11.00 -7.22 -23.90
CA PRO A 65 -11.75 -7.40 -22.65
C PRO A 65 -11.32 -8.63 -21.83
N PRO A 66 -11.05 -9.81 -22.42
CA PRO A 66 -10.49 -10.95 -21.68
C PRO A 66 -9.13 -10.65 -21.01
N ILE A 67 -8.25 -9.91 -21.67
CA ILE A 67 -6.95 -9.52 -21.09
C ILE A 67 -7.17 -8.55 -19.92
N SER A 68 -8.06 -7.58 -20.09
CA SER A 68 -8.42 -6.66 -19.00
C SER A 68 -8.95 -7.37 -17.77
N ARG A 69 -9.77 -8.42 -17.94
CA ARG A 69 -10.27 -9.23 -16.81
C ARG A 69 -9.15 -10.00 -16.12
N ARG A 70 -8.19 -10.57 -16.88
CA ARG A 70 -7.01 -11.24 -16.31
C ARG A 70 -6.14 -10.26 -15.51
N ILE A 71 -5.91 -9.06 -16.02
CA ILE A 71 -5.20 -8.01 -15.27
C ILE A 71 -5.93 -7.69 -13.95
N ALA A 72 -7.25 -7.53 -13.99
CA ALA A 72 -8.03 -7.26 -12.79
C ALA A 72 -7.93 -8.40 -11.75
N GLN A 73 -7.91 -9.66 -12.19
CA GLN A 73 -7.71 -10.82 -11.31
C GLN A 73 -6.33 -10.79 -10.65
N CYS A 74 -5.26 -10.59 -11.44
CA CYS A 74 -3.91 -10.47 -10.88
C CYS A 74 -3.78 -9.28 -9.91
N LEU A 75 -4.48 -8.17 -10.18
CA LEU A 75 -4.52 -7.03 -9.27
C LEU A 75 -5.23 -7.37 -7.95
N THR A 76 -6.33 -8.11 -7.99
CA THR A 76 -7.00 -8.58 -6.77
C THR A 76 -6.06 -9.43 -5.90
N GLU A 77 -5.28 -10.32 -6.53
CA GLU A 77 -4.30 -11.15 -5.82
C GLU A 77 -3.13 -10.33 -5.24
N LEU A 78 -2.65 -9.33 -6.00
CA LEU A 78 -1.62 -8.41 -5.54
C LEU A 78 -2.10 -7.58 -4.35
N VAL A 79 -3.33 -7.05 -4.40
CA VAL A 79 -3.95 -6.32 -3.29
C VAL A 79 -4.11 -7.22 -2.07
N ALA A 80 -4.61 -8.45 -2.24
CA ALA A 80 -4.71 -9.40 -1.14
C ALA A 80 -3.34 -9.69 -0.49
N SER A 81 -2.27 -9.76 -1.29
CA SER A 81 -0.90 -9.93 -0.77
C SER A 81 -0.40 -8.66 -0.06
N ALA A 82 -0.76 -7.48 -0.55
CA ALA A 82 -0.43 -6.20 0.09
C ALA A 82 -1.14 -6.01 1.44
N GLU A 83 -2.38 -6.49 1.58
CA GLU A 83 -3.08 -6.48 2.86
C GLU A 83 -2.38 -7.35 3.91
N LEU A 84 -1.87 -8.52 3.51
CA LEU A 84 -1.11 -9.40 4.41
C LEU A 84 0.23 -8.77 4.84
N LEU A 85 0.85 -7.96 3.97
CA LEU A 85 2.11 -7.28 4.26
C LEU A 85 2.02 -6.19 5.34
N LYS A 86 0.81 -5.75 5.71
CA LYS A 86 0.62 -4.78 6.79
C LYS A 86 0.99 -5.39 8.15
N GLY A 87 0.88 -6.71 8.30
CA GLY A 87 1.05 -7.38 9.59
C GLY A 87 -0.21 -7.28 10.46
N THR A 88 -0.25 -8.06 11.55
CA THR A 88 -1.41 -8.13 12.45
C THR A 88 -1.61 -6.89 13.31
N ASP A 89 -0.53 -6.15 13.54
CA ASP A 89 -0.50 -5.02 14.47
C ASP A 89 -0.71 -3.68 13.75
N TRP A 90 -0.94 -3.73 12.44
CA TRP A 90 -1.26 -2.54 11.68
C TRP A 90 -2.65 -2.03 12.05
N VAL A 91 -2.69 -0.75 12.39
CA VAL A 91 -3.91 0.02 12.59
C VAL A 91 -3.93 1.16 11.59
N ASP A 92 -5.12 1.55 11.16
CA ASP A 92 -5.27 2.69 10.27
C ASP A 92 -4.97 3.98 11.06
N PRO A 93 -3.91 4.74 10.70
CA PRO A 93 -3.57 5.97 11.41
C PRO A 93 -4.63 7.06 11.26
N ASP A 94 -5.50 6.97 10.25
CA ASP A 94 -6.60 7.90 10.04
C ASP A 94 -7.90 7.45 10.75
N ASP A 95 -7.90 6.29 11.44
CA ASP A 95 -9.05 5.84 12.23
C ASP A 95 -9.28 6.79 13.43
N PRO A 96 -10.48 7.39 13.55
CA PRO A 96 -10.80 8.32 14.64
C PRO A 96 -10.59 7.74 16.04
N THR A 97 -10.72 6.43 16.21
CA THR A 97 -10.53 5.71 17.46
C THR A 97 -9.04 5.64 17.82
N VAL A 98 -8.17 5.32 16.85
CA VAL A 98 -6.71 5.29 17.03
C VAL A 98 -6.20 6.70 17.37
N ILE A 99 -6.74 7.72 16.69
CA ILE A 99 -6.42 9.13 16.98
C ILE A 99 -6.86 9.47 18.42
N ALA A 100 -8.09 9.16 18.80
CA ALA A 100 -8.60 9.45 20.14
C ALA A 100 -7.79 8.74 21.23
N GLU A 101 -7.40 7.47 21.02
CA GLU A 101 -6.57 6.74 21.96
C GLU A 101 -5.19 7.38 22.16
N ASN A 102 -4.52 7.73 21.06
CA ASN A 102 -3.20 8.39 21.11
C ASN A 102 -3.27 9.76 21.80
N GLU A 103 -4.29 10.57 21.52
CA GLU A 103 -4.50 11.86 22.18
C GLU A 103 -4.79 11.70 23.68
N LEU A 104 -5.57 10.68 24.07
CA LEU A 104 -5.84 10.39 25.48
C LEU A 104 -4.58 9.95 26.23
N LEU A 105 -3.75 9.10 25.63
CA LEU A 105 -2.46 8.69 26.21
C LEU A 105 -1.50 9.88 26.33
N GLY A 106 -1.43 10.73 25.31
CA GLY A 106 -0.63 11.97 25.32
C GLY A 106 -1.10 12.96 26.39
N ALA A 107 -2.41 13.11 26.56
CA ALA A 107 -3.00 13.95 27.61
C ALA A 107 -2.66 13.40 29.00
N ALA A 108 -2.79 12.09 29.23
CA ALA A 108 -2.42 11.47 30.50
C ALA A 108 -0.94 11.68 30.86
N ALA A 109 -0.04 11.50 29.89
CA ALA A 109 1.39 11.75 30.08
C ALA A 109 1.68 13.23 30.41
N SER A 110 0.97 14.15 29.74
CA SER A 110 1.10 15.60 30.00
C SER A 110 0.62 15.99 31.39
N ILE A 111 -0.47 15.38 31.87
CA ILE A 111 -0.98 15.58 33.24
C ILE A 111 0.04 15.07 34.27
N ASP A 112 0.60 13.87 34.06
CA ASP A 112 1.56 13.28 35.00
C ASP A 112 2.87 14.09 35.05
N ALA A 113 3.33 14.59 33.91
CA ALA A 113 4.47 15.51 33.84
C ALA A 113 4.19 16.84 34.57
N ALA A 114 2.99 17.41 34.41
CA ALA A 114 2.58 18.61 35.12
C ALA A 114 2.50 18.36 36.64
N ALA A 115 1.96 17.23 37.08
CA ALA A 115 1.88 16.86 38.48
C ALA A 115 3.28 16.72 39.12
N LYS A 116 4.21 16.03 38.45
CA LYS A 116 5.61 15.93 38.89
C LYS A 116 6.28 17.30 38.97
N LYS A 117 6.03 18.17 37.98
CA LYS A 117 6.53 19.54 37.99
C LYS A 117 6.01 20.31 39.19
N LEU A 118 4.70 20.26 39.47
CA LEU A 118 4.09 20.91 40.63
C LEU A 118 4.68 20.41 41.95
N ALA A 119 4.87 19.09 42.10
CA ALA A 119 5.48 18.49 43.29
C ALA A 119 6.94 18.93 43.51
N SER A 120 7.67 19.24 42.44
CA SER A 120 9.06 19.72 42.52
C SER A 120 9.20 21.20 42.89
N LEU A 121 8.10 21.97 42.85
CA LEU A 121 8.14 23.41 43.14
C LEU A 121 8.28 23.66 44.64
N ARG A 122 9.05 24.70 45.00
CA ARG A 122 9.18 25.21 46.36
C ARG A 122 8.45 26.55 46.49
N PRO A 123 8.00 26.94 47.70
CA PRO A 123 7.38 28.24 47.93
C PRO A 123 8.30 29.38 47.48
N ARG A 124 7.72 30.40 46.82
CA ARG A 124 8.46 31.62 46.48
C ARG A 124 8.86 32.33 47.77
N ARG A 125 10.13 32.73 47.88
CA ARG A 125 10.61 33.54 49.02
C ARG A 125 9.87 34.87 49.02
N SER A 126 9.36 35.29 50.18
CA SER A 126 8.74 36.60 50.34
C SER A 126 9.78 37.69 50.08
N ILE A 127 9.41 38.66 49.23
CA ILE A 127 10.19 39.88 49.05
C ILE A 127 9.84 40.75 50.26
N GLN A 128 10.82 40.98 51.14
CA GLN A 128 10.73 41.96 52.23
C GLN A 128 10.87 43.38 51.69
#